data_AF-A0A9C7QFP1-F1
#
_entry.id   AF-A0A9C7QFP1-F1
#
_cell.length_a   1.000
_cell.length_b   1.000
_cell.length_c   1.000
_cell.angle_alpha   90.00
_cell.angle_beta   90.00
_cell.angle_gamma   90.00
#
_symmetry.space_group_name_H-M   'P 1'
#
loop_
_entity.id
_entity.type
_entity.pdbx_description
1 polymer ?
#
loop_
_entity_poly.entity_id
_entity_poly.type
_entity_poly.pdbx_seq_one_letter_code
_entity_poly.pdbx_strand_id
1 'polypeptide(L)'
;MQIFLIVILIVCSAFFSATETALNSANKIRLKNMADNGSHAAQRTLNVLAKYDKALTTILIGNNIVNIACSSIATILAINLVGEKYGSLVSTIATTVIVLIFGEVMPKSIAKDFAEPMAMIASGIISFLMVIFTPFSAFFILLKKGLSKIFHRKESVSMTEEELKVMIDEIEDEGVL
;
A
#
# COMPACT_ATOMS: atom_id res chain seq x y z
N MET A 1 29.61 6.76 -3.69
CA MET A 1 28.62 5.96 -4.45
C MET A 1 27.52 5.38 -3.56
N GLN A 2 27.85 4.69 -2.45
CA GLN A 2 26.86 4.06 -1.57
C GLN A 2 25.83 5.05 -0.95
N ILE A 3 26.27 6.24 -0.54
CA ILE A 3 25.37 7.28 0.02
C ILE A 3 24.32 7.73 -1.00
N PHE A 4 24.72 7.94 -2.26
CA PHE A 4 23.80 8.32 -3.32
C PHE A 4 22.72 7.25 -3.56
N LEU A 5 23.11 5.98 -3.54
CA LEU A 5 22.17 4.85 -3.63
C LEU A 5 21.19 4.82 -2.45
N ILE A 6 21.67 5.06 -1.21
CA ILE A 6 20.82 5.13 -0.02
C ILE A 6 19.80 6.26 -0.15
N VAL A 7 20.21 7.43 -0.61
CA VAL A 7 19.28 8.57 -0.82
C VAL A 7 18.20 8.23 -1.84
N ILE A 8 18.57 7.60 -2.97
CA ILE A 8 17.58 7.14 -3.96
C ILE A 8 16.61 6.13 -3.34
N LEU A 9 17.11 5.17 -2.55
CA LEU A 9 16.27 4.17 -1.91
C LEU A 9 15.31 4.80 -0.89
N ILE A 10 15.75 5.79 -0.11
CA ILE A 10 14.86 6.52 0.81
C ILE A 10 13.75 7.24 0.03
N VAL A 11 14.08 7.88 -1.09
CA VAL A 11 13.07 8.53 -1.95
C VAL A 11 12.09 7.52 -2.54
N CYS A 12 12.57 6.34 -2.96
CA CYS A 12 11.69 5.26 -3.43
C CYS A 12 10.77 4.74 -2.31
N SER A 13 11.30 4.57 -1.09
CA SER A 13 10.51 4.18 0.10
C SER A 13 9.43 5.22 0.41
N ALA A 14 9.82 6.50 0.40
CA ALA A 14 8.90 7.63 0.53
C ALA A 14 7.79 7.62 -0.51
N PHE A 15 8.12 7.34 -1.77
CA PHE A 15 7.14 7.22 -2.84
C PHE A 15 6.13 6.10 -2.58
N PHE A 16 6.58 4.89 -2.21
CA PHE A 16 5.68 3.77 -1.94
C PHE A 16 4.78 4.04 -0.73
N SER A 17 5.36 4.53 0.37
CA SER A 17 4.63 4.89 1.60
C SER A 17 3.61 6.01 1.38
N ALA A 18 3.98 7.07 0.65
CA ALA A 18 3.07 8.15 0.29
C ALA A 18 1.94 7.63 -0.61
N THR A 19 2.26 6.79 -1.60
CA THR A 19 1.27 6.25 -2.53
C THR A 19 0.24 5.37 -1.83
N GLU A 20 0.66 4.52 -0.90
CA GLU A 20 -0.23 3.73 -0.05
C GLU A 20 -1.26 4.63 0.65
N THR A 21 -0.79 5.68 1.32
CA THR A 21 -1.65 6.58 2.10
C THR A 21 -2.53 7.44 1.20
N ALA A 22 -2.00 7.92 0.08
CA ALA A 22 -2.74 8.70 -0.90
C ALA A 22 -3.90 7.88 -1.50
N LEU A 23 -3.65 6.63 -1.91
CA LEU A 23 -4.70 5.75 -2.43
C LEU A 23 -5.76 5.42 -1.38
N ASN A 24 -5.35 5.18 -0.13
CA ASN A 24 -6.28 4.90 0.96
C ASN A 24 -7.12 6.11 1.36
N SER A 25 -6.56 7.32 1.27
CA SER A 25 -7.22 8.56 1.71
C SER A 25 -7.96 9.30 0.58
N ALA A 26 -7.75 8.92 -0.69
CA ALA A 26 -8.32 9.63 -1.83
C ALA A 26 -9.85 9.49 -1.90
N ASN A 27 -10.53 10.62 -2.14
CA ASN A 27 -11.97 10.63 -2.32
C ASN A 27 -12.37 10.14 -3.74
N LYS A 28 -12.97 8.95 -3.80
CA LYS A 28 -13.42 8.32 -5.06
C LYS A 28 -14.44 9.17 -5.83
N ILE A 29 -15.32 9.90 -5.15
CA ILE A 29 -16.34 10.74 -5.78
C ILE A 29 -15.67 11.92 -6.50
N ARG A 30 -14.71 12.59 -5.85
CA ARG A 30 -13.94 13.67 -6.48
C ARG A 30 -13.15 13.18 -7.69
N LEU A 31 -12.48 12.03 -7.56
CA LEU A 31 -11.75 11.41 -8.67
C LEU A 31 -12.68 11.06 -9.85
N LYS A 32 -13.89 10.55 -9.57
CA LYS A 32 -14.90 10.27 -10.60
C LYS A 32 -15.30 11.55 -11.33
N ASN A 33 -15.64 12.62 -10.60
CA ASN A 33 -15.97 13.91 -11.21
C ASN A 33 -14.82 14.44 -12.08
N MET A 34 -13.56 14.30 -11.64
CA MET A 34 -12.40 14.71 -12.42
C MET A 34 -12.23 13.86 -13.69
N ALA A 35 -12.49 12.56 -13.61
CA ALA A 35 -12.42 11.65 -14.76
C ALA A 35 -13.52 11.94 -15.79
N ASP A 36 -14.74 12.20 -15.32
CA ASP A 36 -15.88 12.59 -16.17
C ASP A 36 -15.62 13.94 -16.87
N ASN A 37 -14.85 14.83 -16.23
CA ASN A 37 -14.36 16.09 -16.79
C ASN A 37 -13.10 15.93 -17.69
N GLY A 38 -12.72 14.71 -18.07
CA GLY A 38 -11.65 14.43 -19.04
C GLY A 38 -10.26 14.16 -18.45
N SER A 39 -10.11 14.04 -17.13
CA SER A 39 -8.81 13.71 -16.53
C SER A 39 -8.46 12.22 -16.69
N HIS A 40 -7.57 11.92 -17.65
CA HIS A 40 -7.03 10.57 -17.82
C HIS A 40 -6.30 10.04 -16.58
N ALA A 41 -5.64 10.92 -15.82
CA ALA A 41 -4.96 10.54 -14.59
C ALA A 41 -5.96 10.10 -13.51
N ALA A 42 -7.08 10.81 -13.36
CA ALA A 42 -8.14 10.44 -12.44
C ALA A 42 -8.79 9.10 -12.83
N GLN A 43 -9.07 8.90 -14.13
CA GLN A 43 -9.59 7.63 -14.65
C GLN A 43 -8.65 6.45 -14.34
N ARG A 44 -7.33 6.66 -14.53
CA ARG A 44 -6.33 5.64 -14.19
C ARG A 44 -6.29 5.35 -12.69
N THR A 45 -6.36 6.38 -11.84
CA THR A 45 -6.43 6.18 -10.39
C THR A 45 -7.66 5.39 -9.98
N LEU A 46 -8.83 5.65 -10.58
CA LEU A 46 -10.04 4.86 -10.33
C LEU A 46 -9.84 3.39 -10.73
N ASN A 47 -9.16 3.11 -11.85
CA ASN A 47 -8.84 1.74 -12.26
C ASN A 47 -7.88 1.04 -11.29
N VAL A 48 -6.92 1.77 -10.71
CA VAL A 48 -6.02 1.26 -9.66
C VAL A 48 -6.81 0.98 -8.38
N LEU A 49 -7.67 1.92 -7.96
CA LEU A 49 -8.53 1.78 -6.77
C LEU A 49 -9.57 0.66 -6.91
N ALA A 50 -10.04 0.37 -8.13
CA ALA A 50 -10.90 -0.79 -8.40
C ALA A 50 -10.17 -2.13 -8.16
N LYS A 51 -8.83 -2.13 -8.22
CA LYS A 51 -7.95 -3.27 -7.97
C LYS A 51 -7.07 -3.02 -6.74
N TYR A 52 -7.64 -2.38 -5.71
CA TYR A 52 -6.91 -1.88 -4.55
C TYR A 52 -6.07 -2.98 -3.87
N ASP A 53 -6.60 -4.18 -3.66
CA ASP A 53 -5.84 -5.28 -3.03
C ASP A 53 -4.55 -5.61 -3.79
N LYS A 54 -4.62 -5.62 -5.13
CA LYS A 54 -3.46 -5.88 -5.99
C LYS A 54 -2.49 -4.70 -5.96
N ALA A 55 -3.01 -3.47 -5.96
CA ALA A 55 -2.20 -2.26 -5.85
C ALA A 55 -1.46 -2.21 -4.50
N LEU A 56 -2.17 -2.45 -3.39
CA LEU A 56 -1.63 -2.48 -2.04
C LEU A 56 -0.57 -3.58 -1.91
N THR A 57 -0.84 -4.79 -2.39
CA THR A 57 0.16 -5.88 -2.41
C THR A 57 1.42 -5.46 -3.17
N THR A 58 1.25 -4.82 -4.32
CA THR A 58 2.38 -4.33 -5.13
C THR A 58 3.19 -3.27 -4.41
N ILE A 59 2.52 -2.31 -3.78
CA ILE A 59 3.16 -1.22 -3.01
C ILE A 59 3.93 -1.79 -1.82
N LEU A 60 3.32 -2.73 -1.07
CA LEU A 60 3.97 -3.38 0.07
C LEU A 60 5.21 -4.18 -0.33
N ILE A 61 5.15 -4.92 -1.45
CA ILE A 61 6.33 -5.65 -1.96
C ILE A 61 7.43 -4.65 -2.35
N GLY A 62 7.09 -3.61 -3.11
CA GLY A 62 8.05 -2.59 -3.55
C GLY A 62 8.72 -1.88 -2.38
N ASN A 63 7.93 -1.44 -1.39
CA ASN A 63 8.45 -0.78 -0.19
C ASN A 63 9.41 -1.68 0.58
N ASN A 64 9.04 -2.94 0.79
CA ASN A 64 9.87 -3.89 1.52
C ASN A 64 11.20 -4.16 0.80
N ILE A 65 11.19 -4.35 -0.52
CA ILE A 65 12.43 -4.53 -1.29
C ILE A 65 13.35 -3.32 -1.11
N VAL A 66 12.80 -2.11 -1.25
CA VAL A 66 13.57 -0.87 -1.11
C VAL A 66 14.13 -0.70 0.29
N ASN A 67 13.33 -0.93 1.33
CA ASN A 67 13.76 -0.82 2.73
C ASN A 67 14.85 -1.84 3.09
N ILE A 68 14.69 -3.10 2.66
CA ILE A 68 15.69 -4.16 2.89
C ILE A 68 16.99 -3.83 2.15
N ALA A 69 16.90 -3.39 0.89
CA ALA A 69 18.08 -2.97 0.11
C ALA A 69 18.79 -1.78 0.77
N CYS A 70 18.03 -0.78 1.24
CA CYS A 70 18.56 0.39 1.94
C CYS A 70 19.30 -0.02 3.22
N SER A 71 18.67 -0.85 4.05
CA SER A 71 19.27 -1.36 5.29
C SER A 71 20.53 -2.19 5.03
N SER A 72 20.52 -3.02 3.99
CA SER A 72 21.67 -3.86 3.62
C SER A 72 22.87 -3.00 3.19
N ILE A 73 22.65 -2.02 2.31
CA ILE A 73 23.71 -1.13 1.83
C ILE A 73 24.21 -0.21 2.95
N ALA A 74 23.29 0.32 3.78
CA ALA A 74 23.64 1.15 4.92
C ALA A 74 24.50 0.39 5.94
N THR A 75 24.20 -0.89 6.17
CA THR A 75 24.99 -1.75 7.06
C THR A 75 26.41 -1.97 6.55
N ILE A 76 26.57 -2.25 5.26
CA ILE A 76 27.90 -2.38 4.64
C ILE A 76 28.67 -1.06 4.76
N LEU A 77 28.02 0.07 4.49
CA LEU A 77 28.63 1.39 4.61
C LEU A 77 29.07 1.69 6.05
N ALA A 78 28.22 1.40 7.03
CA ALA A 78 28.51 1.67 8.44
C ALA A 78 29.62 0.78 9.00
N ILE A 79 29.68 -0.50 8.60
CA ILE A 79 30.78 -1.39 8.97
C ILE A 79 32.10 -0.83 8.45
N ASN A 80 32.14 -0.37 7.21
CA ASN A 80 33.35 0.23 6.61
C ASN A 80 33.79 1.54 7.29
N LEU A 81 32.87 2.29 7.89
CA LEU A 81 33.16 3.58 8.53
C LEU A 81 33.46 3.48 10.03
N VAL A 82 32.71 2.64 10.75
CA VAL A 82 32.70 2.56 12.22
C VAL A 82 33.44 1.32 12.74
N GLY A 83 33.72 0.35 11.87
CA GLY A 83 34.35 -0.92 12.20
C GLY A 83 33.33 -2.01 12.56
N GLU A 84 33.73 -3.28 12.37
CA GLU A 84 32.84 -4.45 12.48
C GLU A 84 32.14 -4.59 13.84
N LYS A 85 32.79 -4.13 14.93
CA LYS A 85 32.30 -4.34 16.30
C LYS A 85 31.02 -3.54 16.62
N TYR A 86 30.88 -2.32 16.09
CA TYR A 86 29.75 -1.44 16.38
C TYR A 86 29.00 -0.98 15.14
N GLY A 87 29.58 -1.14 13.93
CA GLY A 87 29.01 -0.63 12.69
C GLY A 87 27.62 -1.19 12.36
N SER A 88 27.38 -2.48 12.63
CA SER A 88 26.05 -3.10 12.39
C SER A 88 24.97 -2.55 13.30
N LEU A 89 25.25 -2.38 14.60
CA LEU A 89 24.31 -1.82 15.58
C LEU A 89 24.00 -0.35 15.28
N VAL A 90 25.05 0.45 15.04
CA VAL A 90 24.91 1.87 14.70
C VAL A 90 24.12 2.04 13.39
N SER A 91 24.41 1.21 12.37
CA SER A 91 23.64 1.20 11.12
C SER A 91 22.17 0.92 11.35
N THR A 92 21.87 -0.10 12.15
CA THR A 92 20.49 -0.56 12.36
C THR A 92 19.67 0.56 12.99
N ILE A 93 20.18 1.21 14.02
CA ILE A 93 19.50 2.32 14.70
C ILE A 93 19.38 3.52 13.75
N ALA A 94 20.49 3.96 13.14
CA ALA A 94 20.50 5.14 12.28
C ALA A 94 19.59 4.97 11.06
N THR A 95 19.69 3.84 10.36
CA THR A 95 18.88 3.56 9.17
C THR A 95 17.40 3.44 9.50
N THR A 96 17.07 2.80 10.63
CA THR A 96 15.66 2.70 11.07
C THR A 96 15.07 4.09 11.31
N VAL A 97 15.77 4.95 12.06
CA VAL A 97 15.30 6.32 12.33
C VAL A 97 15.14 7.12 11.03
N ILE A 98 16.13 7.07 10.14
CA ILE A 98 16.11 7.80 8.87
C ILE A 98 14.99 7.32 7.95
N VAL A 99 14.88 6.00 7.74
CA VAL A 99 13.84 5.42 6.87
C VAL A 99 12.45 5.65 7.48
N LEU A 100 12.27 5.48 8.79
CA LEU A 100 10.99 5.69 9.44
C LEU A 100 10.53 7.14 9.31
N ILE A 101 11.42 8.11 9.55
CA ILE A 101 11.05 9.52 9.47
C ILE A 101 10.84 9.95 8.01
N PHE A 102 11.86 9.76 7.17
CA PHE A 102 11.89 10.34 5.82
C PHE A 102 11.30 9.43 4.74
N GLY A 103 11.35 8.11 4.92
CA GLY A 103 10.80 7.12 4.00
C GLY A 103 9.35 6.73 4.32
N GLU A 104 8.89 6.89 5.55
CA GLU A 104 7.56 6.39 5.96
C GLU A 104 6.66 7.47 6.56
N VAL A 105 6.96 7.98 7.76
CA VAL A 105 6.05 8.83 8.53
C VAL A 105 5.79 10.17 7.85
N MET A 106 6.85 10.89 7.47
CA MET A 106 6.71 12.22 6.85
C MET A 106 6.01 12.14 5.48
N PRO A 107 6.38 11.23 4.55
CA PRO A 107 5.68 11.09 3.27
C PRO A 107 4.20 10.72 3.44
N LYS A 108 3.87 9.84 4.41
CA LYS A 108 2.48 9.46 4.71
C LYS A 108 1.65 10.64 5.22
N SER A 109 2.24 11.48 6.08
CA SER A 109 1.57 12.69 6.57
C SER A 109 1.21 13.63 5.43
N ILE A 110 2.18 13.92 4.54
CA ILE A 110 1.96 14.82 3.39
C ILE A 110 0.94 14.21 2.41
N ALA A 111 1.02 12.91 2.16
CA ALA A 111 0.13 12.21 1.25
C ALA A 111 -1.33 12.21 1.72
N LYS A 112 -1.57 12.29 3.03
CA LYS A 112 -2.91 12.40 3.58
C LYS A 112 -3.56 13.74 3.23
N ASP A 113 -2.80 14.82 3.29
CA ASP A 113 -3.29 16.18 3.01
C ASP A 113 -3.50 16.41 1.50
N PHE A 114 -2.71 15.73 0.65
CA PHE A 114 -2.73 15.86 -0.81
C PHE A 114 -3.07 14.53 -1.51
N ALA A 115 -4.07 13.81 -1.00
CA ALA A 115 -4.37 12.44 -1.41
C ALA A 115 -4.70 12.28 -2.90
N GLU A 116 -5.66 13.04 -3.44
CA GLU A 116 -6.07 12.92 -4.85
C GLU A 116 -4.93 13.25 -5.85
N PRO A 117 -4.23 14.39 -5.75
CA PRO A 117 -3.15 14.70 -6.70
C PRO A 117 -1.98 13.71 -6.59
N MET A 118 -1.59 13.30 -5.39
CA MET A 118 -0.52 12.31 -5.23
C MET A 118 -0.92 10.93 -5.77
N ALA A 119 -2.17 10.50 -5.53
CA ALA A 119 -2.70 9.27 -6.09
C ALA A 119 -2.75 9.31 -7.63
N MET A 120 -3.13 10.45 -8.23
CA MET A 120 -3.14 10.64 -9.69
C MET A 120 -1.76 10.55 -10.31
N ILE A 121 -0.75 11.18 -9.70
CA ILE A 121 0.64 11.11 -10.16
C ILE A 121 1.16 9.66 -10.02
N ALA A 122 0.98 9.06 -8.84
CA ALA A 122 1.49 7.73 -8.54
C ALA A 122 0.80 6.61 -9.33
N SER A 123 -0.48 6.80 -9.71
CA SER A 123 -1.28 5.78 -10.41
C SER A 123 -0.63 5.24 -11.68
N GLY A 124 0.16 6.05 -12.39
CA GLY A 124 0.88 5.63 -13.59
C GLY A 124 1.95 4.58 -13.28
N ILE A 125 2.81 4.91 -12.32
CA ILE A 125 3.90 4.03 -11.87
C ILE A 125 3.32 2.77 -11.23
N ILE A 126 2.32 2.90 -10.36
CA ILE A 126 1.70 1.74 -9.70
C ILE A 126 1.00 0.83 -10.71
N SER A 127 0.31 1.38 -11.71
CA SER A 127 -0.33 0.55 -12.74
C SER A 127 0.68 -0.32 -13.48
N PHE A 128 1.86 0.24 -13.81
CA PHE A 128 2.95 -0.49 -14.43
C PHE A 128 3.54 -1.54 -13.51
N LEU A 129 3.85 -1.19 -12.26
CA LEU A 129 4.37 -2.13 -11.26
C LEU A 129 3.37 -3.26 -10.98
N MET A 130 2.07 -2.99 -10.97
CA MET A 130 1.04 -4.01 -10.79
C MET A 130 1.05 -5.06 -11.91
N VAL A 131 1.46 -4.70 -13.13
CA VAL A 131 1.64 -5.66 -14.23
C VAL A 131 2.86 -6.53 -13.95
N ILE A 132 4.00 -5.92 -13.63
CA ILE A 132 5.27 -6.61 -13.33
C ILE A 132 5.12 -7.57 -12.14
N PHE A 133 4.44 -7.15 -11.07
CA PHE A 133 4.27 -7.94 -9.86
C PHE A 133 3.04 -8.85 -9.88
N THR A 134 2.28 -8.90 -10.99
CA THR A 134 1.19 -9.87 -11.19
C THR A 134 1.54 -11.32 -10.85
N PRO A 135 2.67 -11.90 -11.30
CA PRO A 135 3.03 -13.28 -10.94
C PRO A 135 3.19 -13.48 -9.43
N PHE A 136 3.69 -12.48 -8.70
CA PHE A 136 3.79 -12.52 -7.24
C PHE A 136 2.41 -12.42 -6.58
N SER A 137 1.53 -11.55 -7.09
CA SER A 137 0.14 -11.49 -6.59
C SER A 137 -0.59 -12.83 -6.78
N ALA A 138 -0.38 -13.52 -7.91
CA ALA A 138 -0.95 -14.83 -8.18
C ALA A 138 -0.43 -15.89 -7.19
N PHE A 139 0.86 -15.86 -6.85
CA PHE A 139 1.45 -16.71 -5.82
C PHE A 139 0.78 -16.51 -4.45
N PHE A 140 0.55 -15.26 -4.02
CA PHE A 140 -0.15 -14.98 -2.77
C PHE A 140 -1.61 -15.48 -2.76
N ILE A 141 -2.32 -15.39 -3.90
CA ILE A 141 -3.66 -15.95 -4.04
C ILE A 141 -3.62 -17.48 -3.90
N LEU A 142 -2.61 -18.13 -4.49
CA LEU A 142 -2.41 -19.58 -4.38
C LEU A 142 -2.13 -19.98 -2.92
N LEU A 143 -1.28 -19.24 -2.22
CA LEU A 143 -1.03 -19.44 -0.79
C LEU A 143 -2.29 -19.27 0.04
N LYS A 144 -3.09 -18.21 -0.19
CA LYS A 144 -4.38 -18.00 0.48
C LYS A 144 -5.33 -19.20 0.25
N LYS A 145 -5.42 -19.72 -0.98
CA LYS A 145 -6.25 -20.90 -1.28
C LYS A 145 -5.75 -22.16 -0.56
N GLY A 146 -4.43 -22.36 -0.49
CA GLY A 146 -3.83 -23.46 0.26
C GLY A 146 -4.11 -23.35 1.76
N LEU A 147 -3.91 -22.16 2.33
CA LEU A 147 -4.18 -21.86 3.74
C LEU A 147 -5.67 -21.99 4.08
N SER A 148 -6.58 -21.52 3.21
CA SER A 148 -8.04 -21.66 3.39
C SER A 148 -8.51 -23.11 3.33
N LYS A 149 -7.75 -24.01 2.70
CA LYS A 149 -8.04 -25.45 2.69
C LYS A 149 -7.61 -26.13 4.00
N ILE A 150 -6.62 -25.55 4.68
CA ILE A 150 -6.12 -26.00 5.99
C ILE A 150 -6.97 -25.41 7.11
N PHE A 151 -7.20 -24.10 7.06
CA PHE A 151 -8.12 -23.36 7.91
C PHE A 151 -9.48 -23.31 7.21
N HIS A 152 -10.30 -24.34 7.40
CA HIS A 152 -11.71 -24.31 7.00
C HIS A 152 -12.39 -23.09 7.65
N ARG A 153 -12.45 -21.96 6.95
CA ARG A 153 -13.47 -20.95 7.23
C ARG A 153 -14.80 -21.60 6.83
N LYS A 154 -15.59 -22.00 7.83
CA LYS A 154 -17.03 -21.86 7.70
C LYS A 154 -17.29 -20.38 7.41
N GLU A 155 -17.37 -20.00 6.14
CA GLU A 155 -18.29 -18.94 5.77
C GLU A 155 -19.69 -19.49 6.03
N SER A 156 -20.11 -19.46 7.28
CA SER A 156 -21.52 -19.37 7.55
C SER A 156 -21.89 -17.93 7.23
N VAL A 157 -22.53 -17.72 6.08
CA VAL A 157 -23.60 -16.73 6.05
C VAL A 157 -24.64 -17.23 7.07
N SER A 158 -24.40 -16.92 8.34
CA SER A 158 -25.35 -17.13 9.41
C SER A 158 -25.97 -15.77 9.63
N MET A 159 -26.96 -15.42 8.80
CA MET A 159 -27.85 -14.32 9.15
C MET A 159 -28.43 -14.65 10.51
N THR A 160 -28.17 -13.77 11.47
CA THR A 160 -28.73 -13.91 12.82
C THR A 160 -30.24 -13.65 12.76
N GLU A 161 -31.04 -14.26 13.65
CA GLU A 161 -32.49 -13.99 13.70
C GLU A 161 -32.81 -12.49 13.84
N GLU A 162 -31.90 -11.73 14.45
CA GLU A 162 -31.97 -10.27 14.54
C GLU A 162 -31.83 -9.58 13.18
N GLU A 163 -30.89 -9.98 12.32
CA GLU A 163 -30.77 -9.47 10.95
C GLU A 163 -31.99 -9.85 10.10
N LEU A 164 -32.58 -11.03 10.34
CA LEU A 164 -33.80 -11.46 9.66
C LEU A 164 -35.02 -10.64 10.11
N LYS A 165 -35.14 -10.34 11.41
CA LYS A 165 -36.19 -9.46 11.95
C LYS A 165 -36.08 -8.04 11.42
N VAL A 166 -34.88 -7.48 11.38
CA VAL A 166 -34.66 -6.13 10.87
C VAL A 166 -35.06 -6.01 9.39
N MET A 167 -34.74 -7.01 8.55
CA MET A 167 -35.20 -7.03 7.16
C MET A 167 -36.73 -7.19 7.04
N ILE A 168 -37.36 -7.98 7.91
CA ILE A 168 -38.82 -8.15 7.91
C ILE A 168 -39.51 -6.86 8.33
N ASP A 169 -39.03 -6.21 9.39
CA ASP A 169 -39.56 -4.94 9.87
C ASP A 169 -39.37 -3.83 8.80
N GLU A 170 -38.22 -3.80 8.09
CA GLU A 170 -38.01 -2.88 6.95
C GLU A 170 -38.99 -3.13 5.80
N ILE A 171 -39.28 -4.39 5.48
CA ILE A 171 -40.24 -4.75 4.42
C ILE A 171 -41.70 -4.46 4.86
N GLU A 172 -42.00 -4.57 6.16
CA GLU A 172 -43.31 -4.27 6.72
C GLU A 172 -43.57 -2.75 6.78
N ASP A 173 -42.55 -1.94 7.06
CA ASP A 173 -42.60 -0.47 6.99
C ASP A 173 -42.62 0.06 5.55
N GLU A 174 -41.94 -0.59 4.58
CA GLU A 174 -41.99 -0.22 3.16
C GLU A 174 -43.23 -0.77 2.43
N GLY A 175 -43.91 -1.77 3.00
CA GLY A 175 -45.03 -2.51 2.41
C GLY A 175 -46.43 -2.02 2.75
N VAL A 176 -46.58 -0.97 3.57
CA VAL A 176 -47.88 -0.42 3.94
C VAL A 176 -47.90 1.10 3.79
N LEU A 177 -48.02 1.56 2.55
CA LEU A 177 -48.91 2.66 2.12
C LEU A 177 -49.35 2.46 0.67
#